data_AF-A0AA41SL88-F1
#
_entry.id   AF-A0AA41SL88-F1
#
_cell.length_a   1.000
_cell.length_b   1.000
_cell.length_c   1.000
_cell.angle_alpha   90.00
_cell.angle_beta   90.00
_cell.angle_gamma   90.00
#
_symmetry.space_group_name_H-M   'P 1'
#
loop_
_entity.id
_entity.type
_entity.pdbx_description
1 polymer ?
#
loop_
_entity_poly.entity_id
_entity_poly.type
_entity_poly.pdbx_seq_one_letter_code
_entity_poly.pdbx_strand_id
1 'polypeptide(L)'
;MAEAITYADLRFVKAPLKKIVSSRLEEDPEAYEDGELTYENVQVPSVPGGASGLASSGLGDKAGLKSEQPSATWSSVTSPPVGRLLPCRQACLQYLLIGLLLTCLLLGVAAICVGVRYLQVSQKLQQVHRVLEVTNSSLQQQLHLKITQLGQKEEALQESEKKLLQSQEVLQVEQSDHQATEGKLQACQVDRENTQRTLQREEEQRRSLEQRLHNMQNTAKSFLTCSPPGVCSGRREVGEVACGGWTEARKPLWQGSI
;
A
#
# COMPACT_ATOMS: atom_id res chain seq x y z
N MET A 1 13.89 -22.52 8.05
CA MET A 1 15.08 -21.70 8.33
C MET A 1 15.05 -20.57 7.31
N ALA A 2 14.70 -19.35 7.71
CA ALA A 2 14.61 -18.21 6.79
C ALA A 2 15.97 -17.51 6.75
N GLU A 3 16.54 -17.36 5.56
CA GLU A 3 17.84 -16.70 5.36
C GLU A 3 17.71 -15.20 5.68
N ALA A 4 18.66 -14.68 6.47
CA ALA A 4 18.71 -13.29 6.87
C ALA A 4 19.26 -12.44 5.72
N ILE A 5 18.38 -11.76 5.00
CA ILE A 5 18.77 -10.80 3.96
C ILE A 5 19.52 -9.65 4.66
N THR A 6 20.81 -9.52 4.36
CA THR A 6 21.68 -8.47 4.91
C THR A 6 21.73 -7.31 3.91
N TYR A 7 21.92 -6.08 4.39
CA TYR A 7 21.92 -4.84 3.58
C TYR A 7 22.80 -4.90 2.31
N ALA A 8 23.81 -5.76 2.28
CA ALA A 8 24.68 -6.00 1.12
C ALA A 8 23.98 -6.69 -0.07
N ASP A 9 22.85 -7.38 0.13
CA ASP A 9 22.08 -8.05 -0.93
C ASP A 9 21.14 -7.10 -1.70
N LEU A 10 21.00 -5.86 -1.23
CA LEU A 10 20.18 -4.84 -1.88
C LEU A 10 20.97 -4.19 -3.02
N ARG A 11 20.91 -4.79 -4.21
CA ARG A 11 21.39 -4.16 -5.45
C ARG A 11 20.41 -3.06 -5.90
N PHE A 12 20.78 -1.80 -5.69
CA PHE A 12 20.03 -0.66 -6.23
C PHE A 12 20.27 -0.55 -7.74
N VAL A 13 19.36 -1.11 -8.52
CA VAL A 13 19.38 -0.91 -9.98
C VAL A 13 18.96 0.54 -10.24
N LYS A 14 19.91 1.36 -10.71
CA LYS A 14 19.66 2.73 -11.13
C LYS A 14 18.90 2.70 -12.46
N ALA A 15 17.57 2.65 -12.38
CA ALA A 15 16.72 2.72 -13.55
C ALA A 15 16.93 4.08 -14.25
N PRO A 16 17.17 4.12 -15.57
CA PRO A 16 17.28 5.38 -16.29
C PRO A 16 15.90 6.06 -16.32
N LEU A 17 15.80 7.21 -15.64
CA LEU A 17 14.67 8.13 -15.74
C LEU A 17 14.55 8.62 -17.19
N LYS A 18 13.64 8.03 -17.96
CA LYS A 18 13.24 8.53 -19.27
C LYS A 18 12.52 9.87 -19.06
N LYS A 19 13.22 10.96 -19.36
CA LYS A 19 12.68 12.31 -19.43
C LYS A 19 11.81 12.41 -20.68
N ILE A 20 10.51 12.64 -20.52
CA ILE A 20 9.66 13.21 -21.55
C ILE A 20 9.29 14.60 -21.05
N VAL A 21 10.06 15.61 -21.44
CA VAL A 21 9.62 17.01 -21.36
C VAL A 21 9.87 17.65 -22.70
N SER A 22 8.77 18.18 -23.24
CA SER A 22 8.64 18.92 -24.47
C SER A 22 9.45 20.22 -24.44
N SER A 23 9.76 20.68 -25.64
CA SER A 23 10.62 21.78 -26.06
C SER A 23 10.47 23.13 -25.33
N ARG A 24 11.61 23.85 -25.30
CA ARG A 24 11.82 25.31 -25.16
C ARG A 24 11.60 25.92 -23.77
N LEU A 25 12.69 26.15 -23.04
CA LEU A 25 13.29 27.49 -22.94
C LEU A 25 14.71 27.37 -22.40
N GLU A 26 15.56 28.20 -22.98
CA GLU A 26 16.98 28.42 -22.81
C GLU A 26 17.25 29.11 -21.47
N GLU A 27 18.00 28.47 -20.57
CA GLU A 27 18.95 29.17 -19.67
C GLU A 27 19.98 28.19 -19.09
N ASP A 28 21.20 28.70 -18.97
CA ASP A 28 22.50 28.06 -18.78
C ASP A 28 22.67 27.36 -17.40
N PRO A 29 23.60 26.38 -17.25
CA PRO A 29 23.78 25.60 -16.04
C PRO A 29 24.90 26.16 -15.17
N GLU A 30 24.59 26.58 -13.95
CA GLU A 30 25.63 26.81 -12.94
C GLU A 30 25.43 25.90 -11.73
N ALA A 31 26.53 25.17 -11.48
CA ALA A 31 26.98 24.60 -10.22
C ALA A 31 25.96 23.88 -9.32
N TYR A 32 26.09 22.55 -9.30
CA TYR A 32 25.83 21.74 -8.12
C TYR A 32 26.76 22.22 -6.99
N GLU A 33 26.25 23.09 -6.12
CA GLU A 33 26.82 23.24 -4.77
C GLU A 33 26.34 22.07 -3.93
N ASP A 34 27.28 21.13 -3.81
CA ASP A 34 27.36 20.05 -2.85
C ASP A 34 27.68 20.62 -1.46
N GLY A 35 27.04 20.07 -0.43
CA GLY A 35 27.55 20.12 0.93
C GLY A 35 27.32 21.40 1.73
N GLU A 36 26.30 21.39 2.59
CA GLU A 36 26.44 21.49 4.05
C GLU A 36 25.07 21.83 4.66
N LEU A 37 24.23 20.81 4.88
CA LEU A 37 23.07 20.97 5.76
C LEU A 37 23.59 21.05 7.19
N THR A 38 24.05 22.24 7.60
CA THR A 38 24.25 22.59 9.00
C THR A 38 22.90 22.45 9.69
N TYR A 39 22.73 21.39 10.48
CA TYR A 39 21.59 21.27 11.38
C TYR A 39 21.67 22.41 12.39
N GLU A 40 20.90 23.47 12.16
CA GLU A 40 20.72 24.53 13.14
C GLU A 40 19.90 23.96 14.31
N ASN A 41 20.62 23.59 15.37
CA ASN A 41 20.02 23.29 16.66
C ASN A 41 19.38 24.59 17.18
N VAL A 42 18.07 24.74 16.93
CA VAL A 42 17.29 25.83 17.53
C VAL A 42 17.42 25.74 19.04
N GLN A 43 18.14 26.72 19.58
CA GLN A 43 18.40 26.86 21.00
C GLN A 43 17.09 27.12 21.76
N VAL A 44 16.90 26.32 22.80
CA VAL A 44 15.92 26.54 23.87
C VAL A 44 16.22 27.91 24.50
N PRO A 45 15.23 28.81 24.70
CA PRO A 45 15.43 29.95 25.58
C PRO A 45 15.61 29.44 27.00
N SER A 46 16.86 29.38 27.45
CA SER A 46 17.19 29.31 28.87
C SER A 46 16.80 30.65 29.50
N VAL A 47 15.72 30.65 30.27
CA VAL A 47 15.34 31.76 31.14
C VAL A 47 16.32 31.78 32.33
N PRO A 48 16.74 32.97 32.81
CA PRO A 48 17.95 33.13 33.62
C PRO A 48 17.83 32.48 34.99
N GLY A 49 18.91 31.82 35.41
CA GLY A 49 19.16 31.47 36.79
C GLY A 49 19.17 32.72 37.67
N GLY A 50 18.17 32.84 38.53
CA GLY A 50 18.16 33.72 39.68
C GLY A 50 18.52 32.90 40.93
N ALA A 51 19.62 33.26 41.57
CA ALA A 51 20.21 32.59 42.72
C ALA A 51 19.24 32.42 43.90
N SER A 52 19.02 31.17 44.31
CA SER A 52 18.60 30.84 45.68
C SER A 52 19.82 30.34 46.43
N GLY A 53 20.61 31.28 46.92
CA GLY A 53 21.75 31.05 47.80
C GLY A 53 21.81 32.17 48.82
N LEU A 54 21.09 32.03 49.92
CA LEU A 54 21.36 32.77 51.15
C LEU A 54 21.23 31.81 52.33
N ALA A 55 22.35 31.17 52.64
CA ALA A 55 22.67 30.73 53.99
C ALA A 55 23.57 31.80 54.64
N SER A 56 23.25 32.09 55.89
CA SER A 56 24.16 32.59 56.95
C SER A 56 24.77 33.99 56.82
N SER A 57 24.42 34.86 57.78
CA SER A 57 25.46 35.52 58.59
C SER A 57 24.86 35.99 59.92
N GLY A 58 25.36 35.42 61.01
CA GLY A 58 25.13 35.94 62.35
C GLY A 58 26.18 36.98 62.73
N LEU A 59 26.10 37.37 64.01
CA LEU A 59 27.13 38.04 64.83
C LEU A 59 27.02 39.57 64.93
N GLY A 60 26.83 40.05 66.17
CA GLY A 60 27.21 41.42 66.51
C GLY A 60 26.45 42.08 67.66
N ASP A 61 26.38 41.45 68.83
CA ASP A 61 26.24 42.18 70.08
C ASP A 61 27.41 43.18 70.23
N LYS A 62 27.14 44.40 70.75
CA LYS A 62 27.93 45.14 71.77
C LYS A 62 27.33 46.53 72.06
N ALA A 63 26.66 46.58 73.20
CA ALA A 63 26.85 47.54 74.31
C ALA A 63 27.32 48.98 74.04
N GLY A 64 26.59 49.93 74.64
CA GLY A 64 27.19 50.93 75.53
C GLY A 64 26.66 52.37 75.41
N LEU A 65 26.59 53.02 76.59
CA LEU A 65 26.37 54.45 76.87
C LEU A 65 24.90 54.84 77.11
N LYS A 66 24.36 54.76 78.34
CA LYS A 66 24.65 55.52 79.58
C LYS A 66 24.33 57.02 79.46
N SER A 67 23.23 57.44 80.08
CA SER A 67 23.08 58.73 80.79
C SER A 67 21.79 58.66 81.61
N GLU A 68 21.85 58.21 82.86
CA GLU A 68 22.00 59.04 84.06
C GLU A 68 20.65 59.57 84.57
N GLN A 69 20.20 58.91 85.64
CA GLN A 69 19.13 59.28 86.55
C GLN A 69 19.67 60.31 87.57
N PRO A 70 18.82 61.21 88.07
CA PRO A 70 18.91 61.60 89.48
C PRO A 70 17.70 61.13 90.27
N SER A 71 18.00 60.47 91.40
CA SER A 71 17.09 60.14 92.49
C SER A 71 16.57 61.38 93.21
N ALA A 72 15.29 61.35 93.57
CA ALA A 72 14.62 61.95 94.74
C ALA A 72 13.12 61.77 94.51
N THR A 73 12.20 61.50 95.44
CA THR A 73 12.16 61.33 96.89
C THR A 73 10.74 60.78 97.15
N TRP A 74 10.56 60.05 98.24
CA TRP A 74 9.36 59.29 98.57
C TRP A 74 8.13 60.17 98.81
N SER A 75 6.93 59.68 98.47
CA SER A 75 5.80 59.63 99.41
C SER A 75 4.57 58.93 98.81
N SER A 76 4.11 57.89 99.51
CA SER A 76 2.77 57.32 99.44
C SER A 76 1.72 58.36 99.81
N VAL A 77 0.54 58.36 99.16
CA VAL A 77 -0.79 58.69 99.71
C VAL A 77 -1.87 58.61 98.59
N THR A 78 -2.88 57.76 98.83
CA THR A 78 -4.31 57.91 98.46
C THR A 78 -4.75 57.85 96.97
N SER A 79 -5.36 56.72 96.59
CA SER A 79 -6.46 56.64 95.58
C SER A 79 -7.64 57.53 96.01
N PRO A 80 -8.46 58.18 95.13
CA PRO A 80 -9.17 57.56 93.98
C PRO A 80 -9.39 58.57 92.81
N PRO A 81 -10.31 58.42 91.82
CA PRO A 81 -11.03 57.26 91.29
C PRO A 81 -10.74 57.01 89.79
N VAL A 82 -11.37 55.96 89.26
CA VAL A 82 -11.65 55.70 87.84
C VAL A 82 -11.96 56.98 87.05
N GLY A 83 -11.31 57.15 85.89
CA GLY A 83 -11.85 57.97 84.80
C GLY A 83 -10.87 58.92 84.13
N ARG A 84 -10.07 58.40 83.18
CA ARG A 84 -9.61 59.02 81.91
C ARG A 84 -8.19 58.57 81.52
N LEU A 85 -8.08 57.35 80.96
CA LEU A 85 -6.96 56.95 80.10
C LEU A 85 -7.44 56.69 78.65
N LEU A 86 -8.53 57.34 78.23
CA LEU A 86 -9.26 56.99 77.00
C LEU A 86 -9.36 58.04 75.88
N PRO A 87 -8.48 59.07 75.71
CA PRO A 87 -8.40 59.75 74.42
C PRO A 87 -7.44 59.06 73.44
N CYS A 88 -6.34 58.48 73.93
CA CYS A 88 -5.26 57.93 73.06
C CYS A 88 -5.63 56.57 72.43
N ARG A 89 -6.37 55.73 73.16
CA ARG A 89 -6.86 54.42 72.66
C ARG A 89 -7.90 54.59 71.55
N GLN A 90 -8.70 55.64 71.60
CA GLN A 90 -9.70 55.96 70.58
C GLN A 90 -9.03 56.41 69.28
N ALA A 91 -8.03 57.30 69.37
CA ALA A 91 -7.26 57.74 68.21
C ALA A 91 -6.45 56.58 67.59
N CYS A 92 -5.79 55.75 68.41
CA CYS A 92 -5.05 54.58 67.94
C CYS A 92 -5.94 53.54 67.24
N LEU A 93 -7.12 53.24 67.80
CA LEU A 93 -8.11 52.37 67.14
C LEU A 93 -8.63 52.99 65.84
N GLN A 94 -8.81 54.30 65.78
CA GLN A 94 -9.18 54.99 64.53
C GLN A 94 -8.09 54.86 63.46
N TYR A 95 -6.82 55.04 63.80
CA TYR A 95 -5.71 54.83 62.84
C TYR A 95 -5.59 53.36 62.41
N LEU A 96 -5.82 52.39 63.31
CA LEU A 96 -5.86 50.96 62.96
C LEU A 96 -7.03 50.64 62.02
N LEU A 97 -8.22 51.19 62.28
CA LEU A 97 -9.39 51.02 61.41
C LEU A 97 -9.15 51.63 60.03
N ILE A 98 -8.57 52.84 59.98
CA ILE A 98 -8.21 53.52 58.73
C ILE A 98 -7.15 52.70 57.98
N GLY A 99 -6.12 52.20 58.67
CA GLY A 99 -5.08 51.35 58.09
C GLY A 99 -5.65 50.04 57.51
N LEU A 100 -6.55 49.38 58.23
CA LEU A 100 -7.25 48.18 57.76
C LEU A 100 -8.14 48.47 56.54
N LEU A 101 -8.82 49.62 56.53
CA LEU A 101 -9.66 50.04 55.41
C LEU A 101 -8.81 50.34 54.18
N LEU A 102 -7.64 50.95 54.36
CA LEU A 102 -6.70 51.27 53.30
C LEU A 102 -6.04 50.02 52.72
N THR A 103 -5.63 49.06 53.56
CA THR A 103 -5.13 47.75 53.09
C THR A 103 -6.22 46.94 52.41
N CYS A 104 -7.46 46.97 52.90
CA CYS A 104 -8.61 46.33 52.26
C CYS A 104 -8.89 46.90 50.87
N LEU A 105 -8.85 48.22 50.70
CA LEU A 105 -8.98 48.88 49.40
C LEU A 105 -7.87 48.47 48.43
N LEU A 106 -6.61 48.43 48.89
CA LEU A 106 -5.48 47.98 48.07
C LEU A 106 -5.64 46.51 47.64
N LEU A 107 -6.12 45.64 48.55
CA LEU A 107 -6.39 44.23 48.25
C LEU A 107 -7.52 44.08 47.23
N GLY A 108 -8.56 44.91 47.33
CA GLY A 108 -9.65 44.98 46.36
C GLY A 108 -9.17 45.38 44.97
N VAL A 109 -8.33 46.42 44.87
CA VAL A 109 -7.72 46.83 43.59
C VAL A 109 -6.85 45.71 43.02
N ALA A 110 -6.00 45.08 43.84
CA ALA A 110 -5.18 43.96 43.41
C ALA A 110 -6.01 42.77 42.89
N ALA A 111 -7.11 42.42 43.58
CA ALA A 111 -8.03 41.38 43.16
C ALA A 111 -8.72 41.72 41.82
N ILE A 112 -9.13 42.97 41.63
CA ILE A 112 -9.72 43.45 40.37
C ILE A 112 -8.68 43.39 39.24
N CYS A 113 -7.44 43.84 39.50
CA CYS A 113 -6.35 43.77 38.51
C CYS A 113 -6.05 42.33 38.09
N VAL A 114 -6.00 41.39 39.04
CA VAL A 114 -5.82 39.96 38.75
C VAL A 114 -7.02 39.40 37.98
N GLY A 115 -8.25 39.79 38.34
CA GLY A 115 -9.47 39.40 37.64
C GLY A 115 -9.49 39.82 36.18
N VAL A 116 -9.05 41.05 35.86
CA VAL A 116 -8.93 41.52 34.47
C VAL A 116 -7.88 40.73 33.68
N ARG A 117 -6.74 40.39 34.31
CA ARG A 117 -5.71 39.55 33.68
C ARG A 117 -6.21 38.13 33.41
N TYR A 118 -6.94 37.55 34.37
CA TYR A 118 -7.57 36.24 34.19
C TYR A 118 -8.58 36.27 33.03
N LEU A 119 -9.46 37.27 33.00
CA LEU A 119 -10.45 37.42 31.92
C LEU A 119 -9.79 37.53 30.54
N GLN A 120 -8.70 38.30 30.45
CA GLN A 120 -7.93 38.44 29.20
C GLN A 120 -7.31 37.11 28.77
N VAL A 121 -6.76 36.32 29.71
CA VAL A 121 -6.18 35.00 29.40
C VAL A 121 -7.27 34.00 29.01
N SER A 122 -8.43 34.01 29.67
CA SER A 122 -9.56 33.16 29.33
C SER A 122 -10.07 33.43 27.90
N GLN A 123 -10.13 34.70 27.49
CA GLN A 123 -10.48 35.05 26.11
C GLN A 123 -9.46 34.53 25.08
N LYS A 124 -8.16 34.67 25.37
CA LYS A 124 -7.09 34.11 24.51
C LYS A 124 -7.18 32.59 24.42
N LEU A 125 -7.40 31.91 25.54
CA LEU A 125 -7.53 30.46 25.57
C LEU A 125 -8.76 30.00 24.78
N GLN A 126 -9.88 30.72 24.88
CA GLN A 126 -11.09 30.42 24.12
C GLN A 126 -10.88 30.59 22.61
N GLN A 127 -10.12 31.61 22.19
CA GLN A 127 -9.77 31.78 20.77
C GLN A 127 -8.87 30.65 20.26
N VAL A 128 -7.85 30.27 21.03
CA VAL A 128 -6.97 29.13 20.68
C VAL A 128 -7.76 27.84 20.63
N HIS A 129 -8.67 27.61 21.58
CA HIS A 129 -9.54 26.45 21.57
C HIS A 129 -10.40 26.39 20.30
N ARG A 130 -11.01 27.51 19.89
CA ARG A 130 -11.78 27.55 18.63
C ARG A 130 -10.91 27.24 17.41
N VAL A 131 -9.70 27.80 17.33
CA VAL A 131 -8.78 27.52 16.21
C VAL A 131 -8.36 26.04 16.22
N LEU A 132 -8.06 25.48 17.40
CA LEU A 132 -7.72 24.07 17.55
C LEU A 132 -8.88 23.16 17.17
N GLU A 133 -10.12 23.52 17.53
CA GLU A 133 -11.34 22.79 17.18
C GLU A 133 -11.61 22.81 15.67
N VAL A 134 -11.43 23.96 15.01
CA VAL A 134 -11.51 24.07 13.54
C VAL A 134 -10.40 23.26 12.88
N THR A 135 -9.19 23.30 13.41
CA THR A 135 -8.05 22.54 12.85
C THR A 135 -8.25 21.04 13.03
N ASN A 136 -8.75 20.61 14.20
CA ASN A 136 -9.02 19.22 14.50
C ASN A 136 -10.15 18.69 13.59
N SER A 137 -11.28 19.41 13.52
CA SER A 137 -12.37 19.03 12.62
C SER A 137 -11.94 18.99 11.15
N SER A 138 -11.14 19.97 10.69
CA SER A 138 -10.56 19.97 9.33
C SER A 138 -9.64 18.77 9.10
N LEU A 139 -8.77 18.44 10.06
CA LEU A 139 -7.83 17.32 9.95
C LEU A 139 -8.57 15.98 10.00
N GLN A 140 -9.57 15.85 10.87
CA GLN A 140 -10.44 14.68 10.94
C GLN A 140 -11.22 14.50 9.62
N GLN A 141 -11.72 15.58 9.03
CA GLN A 141 -12.37 15.54 7.72
C GLN A 141 -11.39 15.13 6.62
N GLN A 142 -10.17 15.66 6.63
CA GLN A 142 -9.13 15.28 5.67
C GLN A 142 -8.74 13.80 5.82
N LEU A 143 -8.63 13.30 7.05
CA LEU A 143 -8.38 11.89 7.32
C LEU A 143 -9.52 11.01 6.82
N HIS A 144 -10.77 11.37 7.10
CA HIS A 144 -11.92 10.62 6.57
C HIS A 144 -11.92 10.58 5.04
N LEU A 145 -11.65 11.71 4.37
CA LEU A 145 -11.56 11.75 2.90
C LEU A 145 -10.42 10.88 2.36
N LYS A 146 -9.26 10.88 3.04
CA LYS A 146 -8.14 10.01 2.64
C LYS A 146 -8.46 8.54 2.87
N ILE A 147 -9.10 8.19 3.98
CA ILE A 147 -9.49 6.82 4.29
C ILE A 147 -10.48 6.31 3.24
N THR A 148 -11.50 7.09 2.88
CA THR A 148 -12.46 6.70 1.84
C THR A 148 -11.80 6.60 0.47
N GLN A 149 -10.90 7.53 0.12
CA GLN A 149 -10.16 7.48 -1.14
C GLN A 149 -9.24 6.25 -1.22
N LEU A 150 -8.57 5.90 -0.12
CA LEU A 150 -7.74 4.70 -0.05
C LEU A 150 -8.59 3.43 -0.16
N GLY A 151 -9.72 3.37 0.55
CA GLY A 151 -10.66 2.24 0.43
C GLY A 151 -11.15 2.03 -1.00
N GLN A 152 -11.54 3.10 -1.70
CA GLN A 152 -11.94 3.01 -3.11
C GLN A 152 -10.82 2.50 -4.03
N LYS A 153 -9.58 2.95 -3.80
CA LYS A 153 -8.41 2.48 -4.57
C LYS A 153 -8.11 1.01 -4.26
N GLU A 154 -8.24 0.59 -3.01
CA GLU A 154 -8.06 -0.79 -2.60
C GLU A 154 -9.11 -1.70 -3.25
N GLU A 155 -10.38 -1.31 -3.25
CA GLU A 155 -11.45 -2.04 -3.93
C GLU A 155 -11.18 -2.18 -5.45
N ALA A 156 -10.76 -1.09 -6.11
CA ALA A 156 -10.41 -1.11 -7.53
C ALA A 156 -9.19 -2.01 -7.83
N LEU A 157 -8.18 -2.01 -6.94
CA LEU A 157 -7.03 -2.91 -7.05
C LEU A 157 -7.45 -4.38 -6.87
N GLN A 158 -8.28 -4.69 -5.88
CA GLN A 158 -8.81 -6.04 -5.68
C GLN A 158 -9.65 -6.50 -6.89
N GLU A 159 -10.44 -5.61 -7.49
CA GLU A 159 -11.18 -5.93 -8.70
C GLU A 159 -10.25 -6.21 -9.89
N SER A 160 -9.20 -5.39 -10.05
CA SER A 160 -8.17 -5.61 -11.07
C SER A 160 -7.43 -6.93 -10.85
N GLU A 161 -7.09 -7.27 -9.61
CA GLU A 161 -6.41 -8.51 -9.26
C GLU A 161 -7.29 -9.74 -9.60
N LYS A 162 -8.57 -9.70 -9.25
CA LYS A 162 -9.53 -10.75 -9.65
C LYS A 162 -9.63 -10.90 -11.17
N LYS A 163 -9.69 -9.79 -11.91
CA LYS A 163 -9.71 -9.80 -13.38
C LYS A 163 -8.42 -10.38 -13.97
N LEU A 164 -7.27 -10.08 -13.37
CA LEU A 164 -5.98 -10.64 -13.79
C LEU A 164 -5.91 -12.15 -13.54
N LEU A 165 -6.34 -12.61 -12.36
CA LEU A 165 -6.41 -14.04 -12.06
C LEU A 165 -7.37 -14.78 -13.02
N GLN A 166 -8.54 -14.19 -13.28
CA GLN A 166 -9.48 -14.75 -14.26
C GLN A 166 -8.86 -14.81 -15.67
N SER A 167 -8.19 -13.74 -16.10
CA SER A 167 -7.49 -13.73 -17.38
C SER A 167 -6.37 -14.76 -17.43
N GLN A 168 -5.66 -14.96 -16.32
CA GLN A 168 -4.59 -15.96 -16.23
C GLN A 168 -5.15 -17.39 -16.35
N GLU A 169 -6.29 -17.67 -15.72
CA GLU A 169 -6.98 -18.96 -15.84
C GLU A 169 -7.42 -19.22 -17.29
N VAL A 170 -8.04 -18.23 -17.94
CA VAL A 170 -8.44 -18.34 -19.35
C VAL A 170 -7.23 -18.60 -20.25
N LEU A 171 -6.12 -17.90 -20.04
CA LEU A 171 -4.89 -18.12 -20.80
C LEU A 171 -4.29 -19.50 -20.54
N GLN A 172 -4.37 -20.02 -19.32
CA GLN A 172 -3.89 -21.36 -19.00
C GLN A 172 -4.73 -22.45 -19.69
N VAL A 173 -6.05 -22.27 -19.73
CA VAL A 173 -6.95 -23.16 -20.48
C VAL A 173 -6.64 -23.08 -21.97
N GLU A 174 -6.54 -21.88 -22.54
CA GLU A 174 -6.22 -21.67 -23.96
C GLU A 174 -4.86 -22.29 -24.33
N GLN A 175 -3.86 -22.19 -23.46
CA GLN A 175 -2.56 -22.84 -23.64
C GLN A 175 -2.68 -24.37 -23.65
N SER A 176 -3.46 -24.94 -22.72
CA SER A 176 -3.66 -26.39 -22.66
C SER A 176 -4.42 -26.91 -23.89
N ASP A 177 -5.41 -26.14 -24.37
CA ASP A 177 -6.16 -26.45 -25.58
C ASP A 177 -5.26 -26.36 -26.81
N HIS A 178 -4.41 -25.32 -26.89
CA HIS A 178 -3.42 -25.20 -27.94
C HIS A 178 -2.51 -26.42 -27.99
N GLN A 179 -1.94 -26.84 -26.85
CA GLN A 179 -1.09 -28.03 -26.77
C GLN A 179 -1.84 -29.32 -27.15
N ALA A 180 -3.10 -29.46 -26.76
CA ALA A 180 -3.93 -30.59 -27.16
C ALA A 180 -4.21 -30.59 -28.67
N THR A 181 -4.42 -29.42 -29.27
CA THR A 181 -4.62 -29.30 -30.72
C THR A 181 -3.34 -29.58 -31.50
N GLU A 182 -2.18 -29.15 -31.00
CA GLU A 182 -0.87 -29.50 -31.58
C GLU A 182 -0.64 -31.01 -31.55
N GLY A 183 -0.95 -31.68 -30.44
CA GLY A 183 -0.86 -33.13 -30.34
C GLY A 183 -1.77 -33.85 -31.34
N LYS A 184 -3.01 -33.37 -31.51
CA LYS A 184 -3.94 -33.90 -32.54
C LYS A 184 -3.41 -33.66 -33.95
N LEU A 185 -2.81 -32.50 -34.21
CA LEU A 185 -2.23 -32.16 -35.51
C LEU A 185 -1.05 -33.09 -35.85
N GLN A 186 -0.17 -33.33 -34.88
CA GLN A 186 0.96 -34.26 -35.04
C GLN A 186 0.47 -35.70 -35.29
N ALA A 187 -0.53 -36.17 -34.55
CA ALA A 187 -1.13 -37.48 -34.78
C ALA A 187 -1.75 -37.59 -36.18
N CYS A 188 -2.47 -36.56 -36.63
CA CYS A 188 -3.02 -36.49 -37.98
C CYS A 188 -1.94 -36.46 -39.06
N GLN A 189 -0.81 -35.80 -38.80
CA GLN A 189 0.34 -35.77 -39.71
C GLN A 189 0.99 -37.16 -39.85
N VAL A 190 1.22 -37.85 -38.73
CA VAL A 190 1.77 -39.21 -38.75
C VAL A 190 0.82 -40.18 -39.45
N ASP A 191 -0.48 -40.07 -39.20
CA ASP A 191 -1.50 -40.90 -39.87
C ASP A 191 -1.53 -40.64 -41.37
N ARG A 192 -1.44 -39.36 -41.79
CA ARG A 192 -1.30 -38.98 -43.20
C ARG A 192 -0.06 -39.60 -43.85
N GLU A 193 1.09 -39.60 -43.17
CA GLU A 193 2.29 -40.24 -43.72
C GLU A 193 2.15 -41.76 -43.80
N ASN A 194 1.54 -42.39 -42.80
CA ASN A 194 1.32 -43.84 -42.78
C ASN A 194 0.35 -44.29 -43.86
N THR A 195 -0.73 -43.54 -44.07
CA THR A 195 -1.67 -43.78 -45.16
C THR A 195 -0.99 -43.58 -46.51
N GLN A 196 -0.17 -42.54 -46.68
CA GLN A 196 0.62 -42.34 -47.90
C GLN A 196 1.60 -43.50 -48.17
N ARG A 197 2.33 -43.98 -47.16
CA ARG A 197 3.20 -45.18 -47.27
C ARG A 197 2.41 -46.44 -47.61
N THR A 198 1.18 -46.57 -47.10
CA THR A 198 0.31 -47.71 -47.41
C THR A 198 -0.20 -47.65 -48.84
N LEU A 199 -0.62 -46.47 -49.31
CA LEU A 199 -1.01 -46.25 -50.70
C LEU A 199 0.14 -46.57 -51.67
N GLN A 200 1.37 -46.15 -51.37
CA GLN A 200 2.54 -46.49 -52.20
C GLN A 200 2.78 -48.00 -52.29
N ARG A 201 2.68 -48.73 -51.18
CA ARG A 201 2.81 -50.19 -51.17
C ARG A 201 1.73 -50.87 -51.99
N GLU A 202 0.48 -50.42 -51.86
CA GLU A 202 -0.64 -50.94 -52.67
C GLU A 202 -0.47 -50.62 -54.16
N GLU A 203 0.03 -49.42 -54.52
CA GLU A 203 0.35 -49.08 -55.90
C GLU A 203 1.45 -49.99 -56.49
N GLU A 204 2.52 -50.25 -55.74
CA GLU A 204 3.58 -51.17 -56.16
C GLU A 204 3.04 -52.59 -56.36
N GLN A 205 2.21 -53.08 -55.42
CA GLN A 205 1.54 -54.36 -55.55
C GLN A 205 0.64 -54.42 -56.78
N ARG A 206 -0.14 -53.37 -57.03
CA ARG A 206 -1.01 -53.27 -58.20
C ARG A 206 -0.20 -53.33 -59.49
N ARG A 207 0.91 -52.58 -59.59
CA ARG A 207 1.81 -52.61 -60.76
C ARG A 207 2.39 -54.02 -60.98
N SER A 208 2.81 -54.70 -59.91
CA SER A 208 3.30 -56.07 -59.96
C SER A 208 2.24 -57.06 -60.47
N LEU A 209 1.00 -56.94 -59.99
CA LEU A 209 -0.12 -57.76 -60.44
C LEU A 209 -0.52 -57.46 -61.90
N GLU A 210 -0.56 -56.20 -62.30
CA GLU A 210 -0.79 -55.79 -63.69
C GLU A 210 0.29 -56.37 -64.61
N GLN A 211 1.55 -56.36 -64.21
CA GLN A 211 2.64 -56.95 -64.98
C GLN A 211 2.52 -58.48 -65.07
N ARG A 212 2.12 -59.17 -63.98
CA ARG A 212 1.83 -60.63 -64.03
C ARG A 212 0.66 -60.94 -64.95
N LEU A 213 -0.43 -60.17 -64.89
CA LEU A 213 -1.58 -60.34 -65.78
C LEU A 213 -1.17 -60.11 -67.24
N HIS A 214 -0.38 -59.08 -67.52
CA HIS A 214 0.13 -58.82 -68.86
C HIS A 214 1.01 -59.96 -69.37
N ASN A 215 1.91 -60.47 -68.52
CA ASN A 215 2.74 -61.64 -68.84
C ASN A 215 1.88 -62.87 -69.11
N MET A 216 0.91 -63.19 -68.24
CA MET A 216 -0.02 -64.30 -68.46
C MET A 216 -0.83 -64.12 -69.75
N GLN A 217 -1.29 -62.91 -70.04
CA GLN A 217 -2.01 -62.60 -71.27
C GLN A 217 -1.13 -62.79 -72.50
N ASN A 218 0.15 -62.40 -72.44
CA ASN A 218 1.09 -62.60 -73.53
C ASN A 218 1.44 -64.08 -73.71
N THR A 219 1.61 -64.84 -72.64
CA THR A 219 1.77 -66.29 -72.70
C THR A 219 0.52 -66.95 -73.30
N ALA A 220 -0.68 -66.56 -72.86
CA ALA A 220 -1.95 -67.02 -73.43
C ALA A 220 -2.09 -66.64 -74.92
N LYS A 221 -1.73 -65.42 -75.30
CA LYS A 221 -1.67 -64.98 -76.70
C LYS A 221 -0.68 -65.80 -77.51
N SER A 222 0.48 -66.18 -76.95
CA SER A 222 1.43 -67.06 -77.64
C SER A 222 0.88 -68.47 -77.86
N PHE A 223 0.10 -68.99 -76.90
CA PHE A 223 -0.65 -70.24 -77.08
C PHE A 223 -1.77 -70.10 -78.13
N LEU A 224 -2.38 -68.91 -78.27
CA LEU A 224 -3.38 -68.61 -79.30
C LEU A 224 -2.77 -68.29 -80.67
N THR A 225 -1.50 -67.87 -80.74
CA THR A 225 -0.80 -67.52 -82.00
C THR A 225 -0.25 -68.76 -82.71
N CYS A 226 -0.27 -69.93 -82.06
CA CYS A 226 -0.14 -71.22 -82.74
C CYS A 226 -1.50 -71.70 -83.28
N SER A 227 -2.00 -71.02 -84.30
CA SER A 227 -2.93 -71.64 -85.26
C SER A 227 -2.81 -70.94 -86.62
N PRO A 228 -2.19 -71.58 -87.63
CA PRO A 228 -2.51 -71.30 -89.02
C PRO A 228 -3.98 -71.66 -89.27
N PRO A 229 -4.66 -71.00 -90.23
CA PRO A 229 -6.06 -71.27 -90.51
C PRO A 229 -6.19 -72.66 -91.15
N GLY A 230 -6.69 -73.63 -90.37
CA GLY A 230 -6.83 -75.00 -90.85
C GLY A 230 -7.64 -75.87 -89.89
N VAL A 231 -8.96 -75.83 -90.06
CA VAL A 231 -9.95 -76.91 -89.88
C VAL A 231 -9.73 -77.90 -88.73
N CYS A 232 -10.64 -77.87 -87.74
CA CYS A 232 -11.18 -79.10 -87.16
C CYS A 232 -12.58 -78.87 -86.57
N SER A 233 -13.57 -79.52 -87.18
CA SER A 233 -14.94 -79.66 -86.72
C SER A 233 -14.99 -80.60 -85.51
N GLY A 234 -15.66 -80.19 -84.43
CA GLY A 234 -15.81 -81.03 -83.23
C GLY A 234 -16.78 -80.43 -82.21
N ARG A 235 -18.07 -80.63 -82.46
CA ARG A 235 -19.23 -80.33 -81.60
C ARG A 235 -19.04 -80.87 -80.16
N ARG A 236 -19.24 -80.03 -79.14
CA ARG A 236 -19.88 -80.43 -77.87
C ARG A 236 -20.49 -79.22 -77.15
N GLU A 237 -21.80 -79.29 -76.98
CA GLU A 237 -22.62 -78.40 -76.14
C GLU A 237 -22.36 -78.64 -74.64
N VAL A 238 -22.96 -77.76 -73.84
CA VAL A 238 -23.39 -77.86 -72.44
C VAL A 238 -22.61 -76.98 -71.47
N GLY A 239 -23.34 -76.04 -70.84
CA GLY A 239 -23.06 -75.63 -69.47
C GLY A 239 -23.20 -74.16 -69.14
N GLU A 240 -24.41 -73.59 -69.30
CA GLU A 240 -24.79 -72.35 -68.63
C GLU A 240 -24.77 -72.58 -67.12
N VAL A 241 -23.78 -72.03 -66.43
CA VAL A 241 -23.74 -71.99 -64.95
C VAL A 241 -24.03 -70.56 -64.52
N ALA A 242 -25.30 -70.35 -64.19
CA ALA A 242 -25.72 -69.28 -63.32
C ALA A 242 -25.09 -69.49 -61.93
N CYS A 243 -24.25 -68.56 -61.50
CA CYS A 243 -23.93 -68.39 -60.09
C CYS A 243 -24.83 -67.29 -59.53
N GLY A 244 -25.87 -67.74 -58.80
CA GLY A 244 -26.67 -66.94 -57.90
C GLY A 244 -25.80 -66.25 -56.84
N GLY A 245 -26.30 -65.12 -56.37
CA GLY A 245 -25.55 -64.17 -55.57
C GLY A 245 -25.42 -64.50 -54.09
N TRP A 246 -24.71 -63.60 -53.42
CA TRP A 246 -24.83 -63.34 -52.00
C TRP A 246 -24.92 -61.82 -51.81
N THR A 247 -26.10 -61.38 -51.39
CA THR A 247 -26.32 -60.10 -50.73
C THR A 247 -25.66 -60.16 -49.35
N GLU A 248 -24.83 -59.18 -49.01
CA GLU A 248 -24.64 -58.79 -47.60
C GLU A 248 -24.46 -57.27 -47.53
N ALA A 249 -25.47 -56.63 -46.97
CA ALA A 249 -25.51 -55.20 -46.73
C ALA A 249 -24.53 -54.82 -45.62
N ARG A 250 -23.83 -53.67 -45.78
CA ARG A 250 -23.52 -52.80 -44.64
C ARG A 250 -23.24 -51.36 -45.08
N LYS A 251 -24.25 -50.52 -44.91
CA LYS A 251 -24.05 -49.08 -44.64
C LYS A 251 -23.33 -48.94 -43.29
N PRO A 252 -22.49 -47.91 -43.13
CA PRO A 252 -22.67 -47.07 -41.96
C PRO A 252 -23.21 -45.70 -42.36
N LEU A 253 -24.35 -45.41 -41.76
CA LEU A 253 -24.97 -44.11 -41.63
C LEU A 253 -23.99 -43.17 -40.91
N TRP A 254 -23.72 -42.02 -41.52
CA TRP A 254 -23.17 -40.87 -40.83
C TRP A 254 -24.11 -40.51 -39.68
N GLN A 255 -23.63 -40.58 -38.45
CA GLN A 255 -24.31 -40.01 -37.30
C GLN A 255 -23.51 -38.77 -36.88
N GLY A 256 -24.00 -37.62 -37.36
CA GLY A 256 -23.68 -36.32 -36.82
C GLY A 256 -24.72 -35.93 -35.76
N SER A 257 -24.22 -35.26 -34.72
CA SER A 257 -24.84 -34.20 -33.90
C SER A 257 -26.28 -34.38 -33.40
N ILE A 258 -26.44 -34.40 -32.07
CA ILE A 258 -26.72 -33.23 -31.22
C ILE A 258 -26.03 -33.45 -29.88
#